data_AF-A0A383RXX9-F1
#
_entry.id   AF-A0A383RXX9-F1
#
_cell.length_a   1.000
_cell.length_b   1.000
_cell.length_c   1.000
_cell.angle_alpha   90.00
_cell.angle_beta   90.00
_cell.angle_gamma   90.00
#
_symmetry.space_group_name_H-M   'P 1'
#
loop_
_entity.id
_entity.type
_entity.pdbx_description
1 polymer ?
#
loop_
_entity_poly.entity_id
_entity_poly.type
_entity_poly.pdbx_seq_one_letter_code
_entity_poly.pdbx_strand_id
1 'polypeptide(L)'
;MPRADLSSPHHSPDVLVRLRAVHTCHLAAALGFLVAFGSLPVVQASTIEAINHTHWAINRFSVDGRSGVDIIGPYQGGGGGCCYIAPQRWLPGMTVRVDWETGIAFSDDFPGFADWDKYLDWKRRVNSQKLQHSKVVTVPDYTGQKVCGITVHFLPCDDIQVTTSCYAYGSPEYPIKTPLQLPEPQSCAR
;
A
#
# COMPACT_ATOMS: atom_id res chain seq x y z
N MET A 1 -74.03 -42.46 -0.31
CA MET A 1 -73.74 -43.87 -0.68
C MET A 1 -72.57 -43.88 -1.66
N PRO A 2 -71.64 -44.85 -1.63
CA PRO A 2 -71.09 -45.65 -0.52
C PRO A 2 -69.53 -45.56 -0.49
N ARG A 3 -68.80 -45.82 0.59
CA ARG A 3 -68.35 -47.11 1.19
C ARG A 3 -67.54 -46.70 2.45
N ALA A 4 -67.74 -47.29 3.64
CA ALA A 4 -67.15 -48.55 4.12
C ALA A 4 -65.60 -48.56 3.94
N ASP A 5 -64.74 -48.89 4.90
CA ASP A 5 -64.90 -49.67 6.12
C ASP A 5 -63.58 -49.61 6.94
N LEU A 6 -63.65 -50.05 8.22
CA LEU A 6 -62.66 -50.83 9.02
C LEU A 6 -61.14 -50.54 8.85
N SER A 7 -60.25 -50.53 9.86
CA SER A 7 -60.20 -51.26 11.15
C SER A 7 -58.87 -50.92 11.87
N SER A 8 -58.97 -50.53 13.16
CA SER A 8 -58.22 -50.97 14.38
C SER A 8 -56.78 -51.55 14.35
N PRO A 9 -56.10 -51.73 15.50
CA PRO A 9 -55.88 -50.82 16.66
C PRO A 9 -54.42 -50.98 17.24
N HIS A 10 -54.22 -50.61 18.51
CA HIS A 10 -53.04 -50.80 19.38
C HIS A 10 -51.89 -49.79 19.19
N HIS A 11 -51.29 -49.20 20.23
CA HIS A 11 -51.01 -49.65 21.60
C HIS A 11 -50.74 -48.41 22.48
N SER A 12 -51.16 -48.41 23.75
CA SER A 12 -50.63 -47.52 24.81
C SER A 12 -49.44 -48.21 25.52
N PRO A 13 -48.79 -47.65 26.56
CA PRO A 13 -48.75 -46.26 27.05
C PRO A 13 -47.29 -45.75 27.29
N ASP A 14 -47.11 -44.48 27.64
CA ASP A 14 -46.13 -44.05 28.67
C ASP A 14 -46.33 -42.55 29.03
N VAL A 15 -47.02 -42.28 30.14
CA VAL A 15 -46.50 -41.69 31.41
C VAL A 15 -45.29 -40.70 31.21
N LEU A 16 -45.21 -39.45 31.67
CA LEU A 16 -45.73 -38.75 32.86
C LEU A 16 -45.34 -37.23 32.86
N VAL A 17 -46.02 -36.49 33.75
CA VAL A 17 -45.72 -35.20 34.43
C VAL A 17 -45.66 -33.88 33.63
N ARG A 18 -46.48 -32.91 34.05
CA ARG A 18 -46.11 -31.48 34.04
C ARG A 18 -46.31 -30.83 35.42
N LEU A 19 -45.29 -30.06 35.83
CA LEU A 19 -45.16 -29.32 37.09
C LEU A 19 -46.09 -28.11 37.18
N ARG A 20 -46.42 -27.74 38.44
CA ARG A 20 -47.19 -26.56 38.85
C ARG A 20 -46.36 -25.27 38.80
N ALA A 21 -47.03 -24.18 38.43
CA ALA A 21 -46.55 -22.80 38.46
C ALA A 21 -46.73 -22.13 39.84
N VAL A 22 -46.04 -21.01 40.09
CA VAL A 22 -46.61 -19.66 40.35
C VAL A 22 -45.47 -18.65 40.62
N HIS A 23 -45.72 -17.41 40.20
CA HIS A 23 -44.85 -16.25 40.04
C HIS A 23 -44.25 -15.65 41.32
N THR A 24 -43.09 -15.00 41.17
CA THR A 24 -42.69 -13.83 41.96
C THR A 24 -41.99 -12.79 41.07
N CYS A 25 -42.29 -11.52 41.33
CA CYS A 25 -41.88 -10.34 40.56
C CYS A 25 -40.91 -9.51 41.43
N HIS A 26 -39.65 -9.34 41.02
CA HIS A 26 -38.72 -8.41 41.68
C HIS A 26 -37.78 -7.69 40.68
N LEU A 27 -37.95 -6.37 40.64
CA LEU A 27 -37.05 -5.23 40.42
C LEU A 27 -35.69 -5.47 39.70
N ALA A 28 -35.50 -4.80 38.56
CA ALA A 28 -34.25 -4.78 37.78
C ALA A 28 -33.22 -3.77 38.34
N ALA A 29 -32.00 -4.24 38.59
CA ALA A 29 -30.81 -3.40 38.82
C ALA A 29 -29.98 -3.34 37.52
N ALA A 30 -29.81 -2.16 36.94
CA ALA A 30 -28.98 -1.95 35.76
C ALA A 30 -27.51 -1.75 36.18
N LEU A 31 -26.66 -2.74 35.91
CA LEU A 31 -25.21 -2.62 35.99
C LEU A 31 -24.69 -2.02 34.67
N GLY A 32 -24.17 -0.80 34.72
CA GLY A 32 -23.48 -0.17 33.61
C GLY A 32 -22.16 -0.89 33.31
N PHE A 33 -22.05 -1.47 32.11
CA PHE A 33 -20.79 -1.99 31.58
C PHE A 33 -19.95 -0.82 31.06
N LEU A 34 -18.90 -0.43 31.78
CA LEU A 34 -17.83 0.41 31.25
C LEU A 34 -17.04 -0.42 30.23
N VAL A 35 -17.34 -0.23 28.95
CA VAL A 35 -16.50 -0.75 27.87
C VAL A 35 -15.24 0.11 27.80
N ALA A 36 -14.13 -0.42 28.29
CA ALA A 36 -12.82 0.16 28.05
C ALA A 36 -12.55 0.09 26.54
N PHE A 37 -12.62 1.24 25.86
CA PHE A 37 -12.11 1.39 24.51
C PHE A 37 -10.60 1.16 24.56
N GLY A 38 -10.16 -0.06 24.23
CA GLY A 38 -8.77 -0.32 23.95
C GLY A 38 -8.34 0.55 22.77
N SER A 39 -7.41 1.47 23.01
CA SER A 39 -6.69 2.15 21.94
C SER A 39 -6.01 1.08 21.09
N LEU A 40 -6.45 0.92 19.85
CA LEU A 40 -5.73 0.10 18.88
C LEU A 40 -4.27 0.59 18.81
N PRO A 41 -3.27 -0.30 18.72
CA PRO A 41 -1.89 0.13 18.55
C PRO A 41 -1.79 1.05 17.32
N VAL A 42 -1.23 2.23 17.53
CA VAL A 42 -0.90 3.18 16.47
C VAL A 42 -0.02 2.45 15.46
N VAL A 43 -0.55 2.22 14.26
CA VAL A 43 0.26 1.82 13.11
C VAL A 43 1.22 2.97 12.85
N GLN A 44 2.50 2.77 13.13
CA GLN A 44 3.52 3.75 12.81
C GLN A 44 3.53 3.90 11.29
N ALA A 45 2.90 4.98 10.79
CA ALA A 45 2.90 5.33 9.38
C ALA A 45 4.36 5.39 8.93
N SER A 46 4.76 4.44 8.10
CA SER A 46 6.13 4.33 7.63
C SER A 46 6.30 5.16 6.36
N THR A 47 7.53 5.60 6.07
CA THR A 47 7.79 6.53 4.96
C THR A 47 7.79 5.80 3.62
N ILE A 48 7.42 6.54 2.58
CA ILE A 48 7.65 6.21 1.18
C ILE A 48 8.80 7.08 0.72
N GLU A 49 9.92 6.44 0.43
CA GLU A 49 11.17 7.08 0.01
C GLU A 49 11.57 6.58 -1.37
N ALA A 50 12.55 7.24 -1.98
CA ALA A 50 13.09 6.82 -3.25
C ALA A 50 14.58 7.13 -3.40
N ILE A 51 15.25 6.29 -4.18
CA ILE A 51 16.59 6.51 -4.71
C ILE A 51 16.50 6.45 -6.24
N ASN A 52 16.86 7.53 -6.91
CA ASN A 52 16.85 7.61 -8.36
C ASN A 52 18.24 7.33 -8.91
N HIS A 53 18.41 6.21 -9.63
CA HIS A 53 19.66 5.83 -10.30
C HIS A 53 19.72 6.27 -11.77
N THR A 54 18.79 7.12 -12.20
CA THR A 54 18.61 7.50 -13.61
C THR A 54 18.99 8.96 -13.86
N HIS A 55 19.13 9.29 -15.13
CA HIS A 55 19.45 10.65 -15.59
C HIS A 55 18.22 11.58 -15.68
N TRP A 56 17.01 11.03 -15.66
CA TRP A 56 15.77 11.80 -15.61
C TRP A 56 15.38 12.09 -14.17
N ALA A 57 14.69 13.19 -13.93
CA ALA A 57 14.03 13.39 -12.65
C ALA A 57 12.79 12.48 -12.55
N ILE A 58 12.46 12.06 -11.33
CA ILE A 58 11.19 11.44 -11.00
C ILE A 58 10.26 12.56 -10.53
N ASN A 59 9.42 13.08 -11.43
CA ASN A 59 8.56 14.25 -11.20
C ASN A 59 7.42 13.97 -10.19
N ARG A 60 7.07 12.70 -10.03
CA ARG A 60 6.15 12.17 -9.02
C ARG A 60 6.27 10.67 -9.00
N PHE A 61 5.97 10.07 -7.86
CA PHE A 61 5.74 8.63 -7.78
C PHE A 61 4.76 8.27 -6.67
N SER A 62 4.23 7.06 -6.74
CA SER A 62 3.38 6.48 -5.72
C SER A 62 3.59 4.98 -5.58
N VAL A 63 3.30 4.45 -4.40
CA VAL A 63 3.27 3.01 -4.10
C VAL A 63 1.84 2.66 -3.69
N ASP A 64 1.21 1.76 -4.45
CA ASP A 64 -0.22 1.39 -4.30
C ASP A 64 -1.13 2.63 -4.21
N GLY A 65 -0.87 3.63 -5.05
CA GLY A 65 -1.60 4.89 -5.10
C GLY A 65 -1.27 5.90 -4.00
N ARG A 66 -0.36 5.58 -3.07
CA ARG A 66 0.10 6.50 -2.01
C ARG A 66 1.30 7.29 -2.49
N SER A 67 1.17 8.62 -2.48
CA SER A 67 2.21 9.53 -2.99
C SER A 67 3.50 9.47 -2.16
N GLY A 68 4.65 9.44 -2.85
CA GLY A 68 5.97 9.66 -2.26
C GLY A 68 6.29 11.12 -1.92
N VAL A 69 5.38 12.06 -2.26
CA VAL A 69 5.43 13.52 -2.04
C VAL A 69 6.50 14.28 -2.83
N ASP A 70 7.72 13.78 -2.87
CA ASP A 70 8.88 14.52 -3.37
C ASP A 70 9.15 14.30 -4.87
N ILE A 71 9.85 15.27 -5.48
CA ILE A 71 10.48 15.13 -6.80
C ILE A 71 11.90 14.65 -6.57
N ILE A 72 12.29 13.54 -7.20
CA ILE A 72 13.62 12.97 -7.02
C ILE A 72 14.49 13.35 -8.21
N GLY A 73 15.49 14.21 -7.99
CA GLY A 73 16.43 14.59 -9.03
C GLY A 73 17.24 13.39 -9.55
N PRO A 74 17.90 13.53 -10.71
CA PRO A 74 18.82 12.53 -11.24
C PRO A 74 19.88 12.18 -10.20
N TYR A 75 20.11 10.88 -9.98
CA TYR A 75 21.17 10.40 -9.09
C TYR A 75 21.06 10.96 -7.66
N GLN A 76 19.84 11.01 -7.13
CA GLN A 76 19.54 11.54 -5.79
C GLN A 76 18.61 10.61 -5.01
N GLY A 77 18.53 10.81 -3.70
CA GLY A 77 17.52 10.21 -2.84
C GLY A 77 16.60 11.27 -2.26
N GLY A 78 15.38 10.88 -1.90
CA GLY A 78 14.37 11.78 -1.34
C GLY A 78 13.07 11.07 -1.04
N GLY A 79 11.97 11.83 -1.00
CA GLY A 79 10.66 11.32 -0.63
C GLY A 79 10.23 11.80 0.75
N GLY A 80 9.70 10.90 1.57
CA GLY A 80 9.11 11.25 2.86
C GLY A 80 7.60 11.35 2.83
N GLY A 81 6.97 10.90 1.74
CA GLY A 81 5.53 10.65 1.71
C GLY A 81 5.13 9.69 2.82
N CYS A 82 4.01 9.98 3.48
CA CYS A 82 3.59 9.16 4.62
C CYS A 82 2.89 7.87 4.19
N CYS A 83 2.81 7.00 5.19
CA CYS A 83 1.73 6.03 5.37
C CYS A 83 1.82 4.80 4.48
N TYR A 84 3.03 4.35 4.13
CA TYR A 84 3.22 2.95 3.75
C TYR A 84 2.87 2.06 4.95
N ILE A 85 2.06 1.03 4.69
CA ILE A 85 1.60 0.08 5.71
C ILE A 85 1.99 -1.30 5.21
N ALA A 86 3.14 -1.78 5.66
CA ALA A 86 3.52 -3.17 5.45
C ALA A 86 2.66 -4.09 6.33
N PRO A 87 2.20 -5.24 5.80
CA PRO A 87 1.68 -6.32 6.61
C PRO A 87 2.65 -6.75 7.70
N GLN A 88 2.12 -7.12 8.88
CA GLN A 88 2.93 -7.54 10.02
C GLN A 88 3.82 -8.76 9.71
N ARG A 89 3.38 -9.62 8.80
CA ARG A 89 4.12 -10.80 8.34
C ARG A 89 4.30 -10.70 6.84
N TRP A 90 5.53 -10.93 6.37
CA TRP A 90 5.77 -11.13 4.96
C TRP A 90 5.19 -12.47 4.51
N LEU A 91 4.70 -12.51 3.28
CA LEU A 91 4.24 -13.73 2.61
C LEU A 91 4.91 -13.83 1.23
N PRO A 92 5.27 -15.04 0.79
CA PRO A 92 5.76 -15.26 -0.57
C PRO A 92 4.81 -14.69 -1.62
N GLY A 93 5.35 -13.93 -2.58
CA GLY A 93 4.58 -13.32 -3.66
C GLY A 93 3.93 -11.98 -3.33
N MET A 94 4.21 -11.39 -2.16
CA MET A 94 3.82 -10.01 -1.89
C MET A 94 4.43 -9.05 -2.91
N THR A 95 3.59 -8.16 -3.44
CA THR A 95 3.95 -7.17 -4.46
C THR A 95 3.38 -5.81 -4.09
N VAL A 96 3.95 -4.78 -4.69
CA VAL A 96 3.38 -3.43 -4.73
C VAL A 96 3.35 -2.94 -6.17
N ARG A 97 2.37 -2.10 -6.51
CA ARG A 97 2.37 -1.34 -7.75
C ARG A 97 3.03 0.00 -7.51
N VAL A 98 4.00 0.33 -8.35
CA VAL A 98 4.63 1.65 -8.37
C VAL A 98 4.23 2.36 -9.66
N ASP A 99 3.78 3.60 -9.52
CA ASP A 99 3.53 4.51 -10.64
C ASP A 99 4.46 5.70 -10.52
N TRP A 100 5.06 6.14 -11.62
CA TRP A 100 5.95 7.30 -11.61
C TRP A 100 5.96 8.05 -12.93
N GLU A 101 6.39 9.30 -12.89
CA GLU A 101 6.59 10.14 -14.07
C GLU A 101 8.08 10.50 -14.17
N THR A 102 8.72 10.21 -15.30
CA THR A 102 10.06 10.73 -15.60
C THR A 102 9.98 11.98 -16.48
N GLY A 103 11.02 12.82 -16.45
CA GLY A 103 11.20 13.92 -17.41
C GLY A 103 12.04 15.06 -16.87
N ILE A 104 12.00 16.22 -17.53
CA ILE A 104 12.59 17.45 -17.00
C ILE A 104 11.75 17.98 -15.83
N ALA A 105 12.40 18.17 -14.69
CA ALA A 105 11.85 18.83 -13.49
C ALA A 105 12.46 20.22 -13.22
N PHE A 106 13.42 20.66 -14.03
CA PHE A 106 14.20 21.87 -13.78
C PHE A 106 13.68 23.05 -14.59
N SER A 107 13.99 24.27 -14.14
CA SER A 107 13.62 25.52 -14.81
C SER A 107 14.65 25.95 -15.87
N ASP A 108 15.46 25.03 -16.37
CA ASP A 108 16.45 25.32 -17.41
C ASP A 108 15.73 25.88 -18.65
N ASP A 109 16.38 26.86 -19.28
CA ASP A 109 15.86 27.60 -20.43
C ASP A 109 14.49 28.27 -20.22
N PHE A 110 14.05 28.46 -18.97
CA PHE A 110 12.81 29.16 -18.68
C PHE A 110 12.88 30.61 -19.17
N PRO A 111 12.05 31.03 -20.14
CA PRO A 111 12.19 32.33 -20.79
C PRO A 111 11.63 33.51 -19.96
N GLY A 112 11.21 33.25 -18.72
CA GLY A 112 10.41 34.19 -17.94
C GLY A 112 8.97 34.26 -18.43
N PHE A 113 8.22 35.23 -17.90
CA PHE A 113 6.79 35.42 -18.20
C PHE A 113 6.51 36.63 -19.11
N ALA A 114 7.54 37.38 -19.52
CA ALA A 114 7.37 38.60 -20.32
C ALA A 114 6.89 38.33 -21.76
N ASP A 115 7.26 37.17 -22.32
CA ASP A 115 6.91 36.74 -23.67
C ASP A 115 6.09 35.44 -23.57
N TRP A 116 4.77 35.56 -23.76
CA TRP A 116 3.85 34.45 -23.52
C TRP A 116 4.00 33.32 -24.53
N ASP A 117 4.31 33.63 -25.79
CA ASP A 117 4.49 32.61 -26.83
C ASP A 117 5.73 31.77 -26.55
N LYS A 118 6.85 32.41 -26.15
CA LYS A 118 8.05 31.69 -25.69
C LYS A 118 7.79 30.84 -24.45
N TYR A 119 7.03 31.36 -23.48
CA TYR A 119 6.62 30.60 -22.31
C TYR A 119 5.83 29.34 -22.69
N LEU A 120 4.85 29.46 -23.59
CA LEU A 120 4.04 28.33 -24.04
C LEU A 120 4.86 27.30 -24.83
N ASP A 121 5.77 27.75 -25.68
CA ASP A 121 6.70 26.86 -26.40
C ASP A 121 7.61 26.10 -25.43
N TRP A 122 8.20 26.79 -24.46
CA TRP A 122 9.03 26.16 -23.42
C TRP A 122 8.22 25.13 -22.63
N LYS A 123 7.02 25.49 -22.16
CA LYS A 123 6.14 24.60 -21.41
C LYS A 123 5.75 23.36 -22.20
N ARG A 124 5.45 23.51 -23.51
CA ARG A 124 5.14 22.38 -24.40
C ARG A 124 6.33 21.45 -24.54
N ARG A 125 7.54 21.97 -24.77
CA ARG A 125 8.76 21.16 -24.86
C ARG A 125 9.03 20.38 -23.58
N VAL A 126 8.99 21.04 -22.42
CA VAL A 126 9.18 20.40 -21.11
C VAL A 126 8.15 19.30 -20.89
N ASN A 127 6.87 19.57 -21.16
CA ASN A 127 5.82 18.57 -20.96
C ASN A 127 5.90 17.40 -21.95
N SER A 128 6.38 17.62 -23.18
CA SER A 128 6.52 16.53 -24.18
C SER A 128 7.60 15.50 -23.82
N GLN A 129 8.47 15.81 -22.87
CA GLN A 129 9.50 14.89 -22.39
C GLN A 129 9.06 14.09 -21.16
N LYS A 130 7.84 14.34 -20.66
CA LYS A 130 7.30 13.61 -19.51
C LYS A 130 6.73 12.28 -19.94
N LEU A 131 7.14 11.21 -19.27
CA LEU A 131 6.66 9.86 -19.54
C LEU A 131 6.08 9.26 -18.26
N GLN A 132 4.88 8.67 -18.38
CA GLN A 132 4.24 7.94 -17.28
C GLN A 132 4.64 6.47 -17.34
N HIS A 133 4.89 5.91 -16.17
CA HIS A 133 5.33 4.54 -16.00
C HIS A 133 4.50 3.85 -14.93
N SER A 134 4.44 2.52 -15.03
CA SER A 134 3.79 1.68 -14.03
C SER A 134 4.43 0.31 -14.01
N LYS A 135 4.75 -0.19 -12.81
CA LYS A 135 5.33 -1.52 -12.64
C LYS A 135 4.89 -2.15 -11.34
N VAL A 136 4.57 -3.44 -11.40
CA VAL A 136 4.37 -4.27 -10.21
C VAL A 136 5.70 -4.94 -9.88
N VAL A 137 6.13 -4.84 -8.63
CA VAL A 137 7.41 -5.36 -8.15
C VAL A 137 7.21 -6.15 -6.86
N THR A 138 7.97 -7.23 -6.73
CA THR A 138 7.96 -8.06 -5.53
C THR A 138 8.61 -7.32 -4.36
N VAL A 139 7.99 -7.39 -3.18
CA VAL A 139 8.58 -6.90 -1.93
C VAL A 139 9.52 -7.99 -1.38
N PRO A 140 10.82 -7.70 -1.16
CA PRO A 140 11.75 -8.66 -0.57
C PRO A 140 11.29 -9.16 0.81
N ASP A 141 11.69 -10.38 1.16
CA ASP A 141 11.37 -10.99 2.45
C ASP A 141 11.97 -10.19 3.61
N TYR A 142 11.10 -9.73 4.51
CA TYR A 142 11.47 -9.02 5.74
C TYR A 142 11.17 -9.84 7.00
N THR A 143 11.00 -11.16 6.88
CA THR A 143 10.77 -12.06 8.02
C THR A 143 11.91 -11.94 9.03
N GLY A 144 11.55 -11.71 10.30
CA GLY A 144 12.51 -11.50 11.38
C GLY A 144 13.22 -10.13 11.36
N GLN A 145 12.86 -9.24 10.44
CA GLN A 145 13.44 -7.90 10.31
C GLN A 145 12.43 -6.82 10.71
N LYS A 146 12.94 -5.66 11.13
CA LYS A 146 12.12 -4.47 11.33
C LYS A 146 11.82 -3.82 9.97
N VAL A 147 10.59 -3.35 9.80
CA VAL A 147 10.17 -2.55 8.64
C VAL A 147 10.12 -1.07 9.04
N CYS A 148 10.71 -0.19 8.23
CA CYS A 148 10.73 1.26 8.49
C CYS A 148 10.06 2.10 7.41
N GLY A 149 9.57 1.48 6.35
CA GLY A 149 9.05 2.18 5.18
C GLY A 149 9.09 1.29 3.95
N ILE A 150 8.94 1.93 2.81
CA ILE A 150 9.33 1.38 1.52
C ILE A 150 10.17 2.41 0.79
N THR A 151 11.34 1.99 0.32
CA THR A 151 12.20 2.80 -0.53
C THR A 151 12.16 2.22 -1.94
N VAL A 152 11.75 3.03 -2.92
CA VAL A 152 11.75 2.66 -4.34
C VAL A 152 13.08 3.06 -4.97
N HIS A 153 13.78 2.10 -5.56
CA HIS A 153 14.95 2.35 -6.38
C HIS A 153 14.52 2.41 -7.84
N PHE A 154 14.59 3.58 -8.46
CA PHE A 154 14.35 3.75 -9.90
C PHE A 154 15.63 3.47 -10.66
N LEU A 155 15.60 2.50 -11.57
CA LEU A 155 16.76 2.00 -12.31
C LEU A 155 16.66 2.38 -13.80
N PRO A 156 17.77 2.36 -14.54
CA PRO A 156 17.74 2.45 -16.00
C PRO A 156 16.82 1.40 -16.64
N CYS A 157 16.37 1.66 -17.87
CA CYS A 157 15.39 0.84 -18.60
C CYS A 157 14.02 0.72 -17.93
N ASP A 158 13.58 1.76 -17.22
CA ASP A 158 12.27 1.82 -16.54
C ASP A 158 12.04 0.63 -15.58
N ASP A 159 13.12 0.12 -14.99
CA ASP A 159 13.08 -0.94 -13.99
C ASP A 159 13.07 -0.35 -12.57
N ILE A 160 12.58 -1.13 -11.60
CA ILE A 160 12.53 -0.73 -10.21
C ILE A 160 12.89 -1.88 -9.28
N GLN A 161 13.44 -1.53 -8.13
CA GLN A 161 13.55 -2.41 -6.96
C GLN A 161 12.93 -1.72 -5.76
N VAL A 162 12.51 -2.49 -4.76
CA VAL A 162 12.00 -1.93 -3.50
C VAL A 162 12.66 -2.61 -2.31
N THR A 163 12.72 -1.89 -1.20
CA THR A 163 13.18 -2.43 0.09
C THR A 163 12.39 -1.82 1.23
N THR A 164 12.23 -2.59 2.31
CA THR A 164 11.61 -2.15 3.57
C THR A 164 12.63 -1.89 4.68
N SER A 165 13.92 -1.91 4.33
CA SER A 165 15.06 -1.75 5.22
C SER A 165 14.96 -0.49 6.09
N CYS A 166 15.42 -0.60 7.33
CA CYS A 166 15.60 0.54 8.25
C CYS A 166 16.94 1.25 8.10
N TYR A 167 17.89 0.66 7.38
CA TYR A 167 19.18 1.27 7.10
C TYR A 167 19.05 2.33 6.00
N ALA A 168 19.91 3.35 6.02
CA ALA A 168 20.02 4.33 4.95
C ALA A 168 20.79 3.76 3.74
N TYR A 169 20.46 4.20 2.53
CA TYR A 169 21.20 3.83 1.33
C TYR A 169 22.69 4.21 1.46
N GLY A 170 23.58 3.29 1.07
CA GLY A 170 25.02 3.41 1.23
C GLY A 170 25.58 2.79 2.53
N SER A 171 24.75 2.43 3.51
CA SER A 171 25.24 1.70 4.69
C SER A 171 25.70 0.27 4.33
N PRO A 172 26.62 -0.33 5.11
CA PRO A 172 27.05 -1.72 4.91
C PRO A 172 25.90 -2.73 4.93
N GLU A 173 24.86 -2.50 5.74
CA GLU A 173 23.73 -3.40 5.94
C GLU A 173 22.57 -3.17 4.96
N TYR A 174 22.56 -2.04 4.24
CA TYR A 174 21.49 -1.73 3.29
C TYR A 174 21.42 -2.78 2.15
N PRO A 175 20.26 -3.38 1.83
CA PRO A 175 20.22 -4.57 0.99
C PRO A 175 20.51 -4.31 -0.50
N ILE A 176 20.25 -3.11 -1.02
CA ILE A 176 20.46 -2.78 -2.43
C ILE A 176 21.79 -2.04 -2.59
N LYS A 177 22.76 -2.68 -3.25
CA LYS A 177 24.13 -2.14 -3.46
C LYS A 177 24.35 -1.48 -4.82
N THR A 178 23.30 -1.38 -5.61
CA THR A 178 23.33 -0.72 -6.91
C THR A 178 23.92 0.68 -6.78
N PRO A 179 24.99 1.04 -7.53
CA PRO A 179 25.58 2.38 -7.50
C PRO A 179 24.59 3.46 -7.90
N LEU A 180 24.76 4.68 -7.37
CA LEU A 180 23.86 5.79 -7.66
C LEU A 180 23.87 6.18 -9.14
N GLN A 181 25.05 6.21 -9.76
CA GLN A 181 25.20 6.38 -11.20
C GLN A 181 25.43 5.02 -11.84
N LEU A 182 24.41 4.53 -12.54
CA LEU A 182 24.51 3.38 -13.42
C LEU A 182 24.59 3.86 -14.88
N PRO A 183 25.51 3.32 -15.71
CA PRO A 183 25.41 3.54 -17.14
C PRO A 183 24.11 2.90 -17.65
N GLU A 184 23.33 3.66 -18.41
CA GLU A 184 22.12 3.13 -19.04
C GLU A 184 22.53 2.11 -20.11
N PRO A 185 22.04 0.86 -20.03
CA PRO A 185 22.32 -0.13 -21.06
C PRO A 185 21.80 0.36 -22.41
N GLN A 186 22.61 0.28 -23.46
CA GLN A 186 22.17 0.58 -24.83
C GLN A 186 21.01 -0.31 -25.31
N SER A 187 20.78 -1.43 -24.62
CA SER A 187 19.76 -2.43 -24.92
C SER A 187 18.40 -2.18 -24.25
N CYS A 188 18.18 -1.06 -23.55
CA CYS A 188 16.84 -0.76 -23.06
C CYS A 188 15.87 -0.72 -24.24
N ALA A 189 14.83 -1.55 -24.22
CA ALA A 189 13.74 -1.45 -25.18
C ALA A 189 12.99 -0.14 -24.89
N ARG A 190 12.93 0.77 -25.87
CA ARG A 190 12.08 1.97 -25.80
C ARG A 190 10.77 1.73 -26.54
#